data_AF-A0A1P8F5C5-F1
#
_entry.id   AF-A0A1P8F5C5-F1
#
_cell.length_a   1.000
_cell.length_b   1.000
_cell.length_c   1.000
_cell.angle_alpha   90.00
_cell.angle_beta   90.00
_cell.angle_gamma   90.00
#
_symmetry.space_group_name_H-M   'P 1'
#
loop_
_entity.id
_entity.type
_entity.pdbx_description
1 polymer ?
#
loop_
_entity_poly.entity_id
_entity_poly.type
_entity_poly.pdbx_seq_one_letter_code
_entity_poly.pdbx_strand_id
1 'polypeptide(L)'
;MQYHSGDKYATPSTEAKAAEYNVRGFPSMYLNGGNLIIGGSDASYVQQKAVIDRELAKTPVVAIASTMKTSGSISVSTTVTNTGASSISNAKLYVVLFEDLGFDEHHYTVRDLPAPITVAGLAAGASQQFNISSAYNGTSANLKAVVYLKAANGEVLQAALSSKP
;
A
#
# COMPACT_ATOMS: atom_id res chain seq x y z
N MET A 1 1.41 -2.22 7.15
CA MET A 1 2.76 -2.16 6.53
C MET A 1 3.60 -1.25 7.39
N GLN A 2 4.81 -1.69 7.76
CA GLN A 2 5.69 -0.97 8.67
C GLN A 2 6.72 -0.17 7.88
N TYR A 3 6.59 1.16 7.94
CA TYR A 3 7.55 2.10 7.39
C TYR A 3 8.52 2.48 8.50
N HIS A 4 9.79 2.08 8.35
CA HIS A 4 10.83 2.44 9.29
C HIS A 4 11.48 3.76 8.88
N SER A 5 11.97 4.50 9.89
CA SER A 5 12.66 5.78 9.74
C SER A 5 13.82 5.84 10.71
N GLY A 6 14.99 6.27 10.24
CA GLY A 6 16.21 6.44 11.06
C GLY A 6 16.88 5.15 11.56
N ASP A 7 16.47 3.96 11.08
CA ASP A 7 17.08 2.67 11.43
C ASP A 7 17.58 1.89 10.21
N LYS A 8 18.12 0.68 10.42
CA LYS A 8 18.67 -0.17 9.35
C LYS A 8 17.63 -0.73 8.37
N TYR A 9 16.34 -0.59 8.66
CA TYR A 9 15.21 -1.00 7.82
C TYR A 9 14.56 0.19 7.10
N ALA A 10 14.95 1.41 7.44
CA ALA A 10 14.55 2.61 6.71
C ALA A 10 15.18 2.61 5.31
N THR A 11 14.38 3.00 4.32
CA THR A 11 14.82 3.22 2.95
C THR A 11 14.49 4.65 2.54
N PRO A 12 15.14 5.21 1.51
CA PRO A 12 14.76 6.54 1.00
C PRO A 12 13.26 6.64 0.66
N SER A 13 12.65 5.53 0.23
CA SER A 13 11.24 5.49 -0.11
C SER A 13 10.31 5.41 1.11
N THR A 14 10.72 4.75 2.21
CA THR A 14 9.96 4.80 3.47
C THR A 14 10.07 6.16 4.16
N GLU A 15 11.24 6.80 4.10
CA GLU A 15 11.44 8.17 4.62
C GLU A 15 10.59 9.19 3.85
N ALA A 16 10.58 9.11 2.52
CA ALA A 16 9.73 9.96 1.69
C ALA A 16 8.25 9.75 2.01
N LYS A 17 7.84 8.52 2.32
CA LYS A 17 6.46 8.21 2.70
C LYS A 17 6.10 8.74 4.09
N ALA A 18 7.01 8.66 5.05
CA ALA A 18 6.84 9.28 6.36
C ALA A 18 6.69 10.80 6.26
N ALA A 19 7.48 11.44 5.37
CA ALA A 19 7.34 12.86 5.08
C ALA A 19 6.01 13.20 4.38
N GLU A 20 5.55 12.39 3.40
CA GLU A 20 4.24 12.56 2.73
C GLU A 20 3.08 12.55 3.75
N TYR A 21 3.17 11.70 4.77
CA TYR A 21 2.16 11.58 5.82
C TYR A 21 2.36 12.57 6.99
N ASN A 22 3.39 13.41 6.93
CA ASN A 22 3.78 14.32 8.01
C ASN A 22 3.86 13.60 9.37
N VAL A 23 4.57 12.46 9.41
CA VAL A 23 4.73 11.65 10.63
C VAL A 23 5.49 12.46 11.67
N ARG A 24 4.88 12.68 12.85
CA ARG A 24 5.46 13.50 13.93
C ARG A 24 6.06 12.69 15.08
N GLY A 25 5.87 11.37 15.08
CA GLY A 25 6.37 10.48 16.12
C GLY A 25 6.07 9.02 15.81
N PHE A 26 6.79 8.13 16.47
CA PHE A 26 6.66 6.68 16.29
C PHE A 26 6.35 6.02 17.65
N PRO A 27 5.46 5.00 17.69
CA PRO A 27 4.70 4.44 16.56
C PRO A 27 3.48 5.29 16.16
N SER A 28 3.21 5.39 14.85
CA SER A 28 2.00 6.02 14.28
C SER A 28 1.37 5.12 13.22
N MET A 29 0.04 5.10 13.14
CA MET A 29 -0.71 4.33 12.14
C MET A 29 -1.55 5.27 11.27
N TYR A 30 -1.61 4.99 9.97
CA TYR A 30 -2.44 5.73 9.02
C TYR A 30 -3.35 4.74 8.29
N LEU A 31 -4.66 4.94 8.38
CA LEU A 31 -5.65 4.13 7.69
C LEU A 31 -6.16 4.85 6.43
N ASN A 32 -6.29 4.08 5.34
CA ASN A 32 -6.82 4.53 4.05
C ASN A 32 -6.25 5.85 3.51
N GLY A 33 -4.95 6.09 3.73
CA GLY A 33 -4.23 7.21 3.12
C GLY A 33 -4.35 8.55 3.84
N GLY A 34 -4.92 8.61 5.05
CA GLY A 34 -4.92 9.86 5.83
C GLY A 34 -5.54 9.82 7.23
N ASN A 35 -6.26 8.77 7.62
CA ASN A 35 -6.80 8.67 8.98
C ASN A 35 -5.68 8.31 9.96
N LEU A 36 -5.01 9.33 10.52
CA LEU A 36 -3.99 9.15 11.56
C LEU A 36 -4.65 8.59 12.83
N ILE A 37 -4.09 7.50 13.33
CA ILE A 37 -4.34 6.99 14.67
C ILE A 37 -2.99 6.90 15.38
N ILE A 38 -2.86 7.68 16.45
CA ILE A 38 -1.66 7.68 17.28
C ILE A 38 -1.66 6.37 18.09
N GLY A 39 -0.57 5.59 17.97
CA GLY A 39 -0.37 4.40 18.80
C GLY A 39 0.19 4.80 20.17
N GLY A 40 -0.13 4.04 21.22
CA GLY A 40 0.58 4.18 22.51
C GLY A 40 -0.21 3.92 23.80
N SER A 41 -1.52 3.66 23.76
CA SER A 41 -2.30 3.28 24.96
C SER A 41 -3.33 2.18 24.65
N ASP A 42 -3.77 1.40 25.63
CA ASP A 42 -4.78 0.34 25.43
C ASP A 42 -6.13 0.88 24.92
N ALA A 43 -6.46 2.12 25.25
CA ALA A 43 -7.62 2.84 24.69
C ALA A 43 -7.52 3.01 23.16
N SER A 44 -6.31 2.93 22.59
CA SER A 44 -6.08 3.01 21.15
C SER A 44 -6.60 1.77 20.41
N TYR A 45 -6.63 0.57 21.00
CA TYR A 45 -7.08 -0.63 20.27
C TYR A 45 -8.57 -0.55 19.88
N VAL A 46 -9.44 -0.21 20.83
CA VAL A 46 -10.90 -0.11 20.56
C VAL A 46 -11.18 0.98 19.53
N GLN A 47 -10.49 2.12 19.64
CA GLN A 47 -10.59 3.22 18.68
C GLN A 47 -10.07 2.80 17.28
N GLN A 48 -8.93 2.11 17.21
CA GLN A 48 -8.39 1.55 15.98
C GLN A 48 -9.35 0.57 15.34
N LYS A 49 -9.85 -0.39 16.11
CA LYS A 49 -10.79 -1.40 15.63
C LYS A 49 -12.05 -0.76 15.07
N ALA A 50 -12.64 0.22 15.75
CA ALA A 50 -13.82 0.91 15.25
C ALA A 50 -13.59 1.61 13.91
N VAL A 51 -12.42 2.24 13.72
CA VAL A 51 -12.06 2.84 12.43
C VAL A 51 -11.85 1.76 11.37
N ILE A 52 -11.11 0.70 11.68
CA ILE A 52 -10.88 -0.43 10.76
C ILE A 52 -12.20 -1.05 10.31
N ASP A 53 -13.09 -1.39 11.24
CA ASP A 53 -14.38 -2.00 10.95
C ASP A 53 -15.23 -1.09 10.03
N ARG A 54 -15.23 0.23 10.29
CA ARG A 54 -15.93 1.20 9.44
C ARG A 54 -15.36 1.25 8.03
N GLU A 55 -14.03 1.25 7.90
CA GLU A 55 -13.37 1.27 6.59
C GLU A 55 -13.61 -0.05 5.83
N LEU A 56 -13.64 -1.20 6.51
CA LEU A 56 -13.93 -2.51 5.92
C LEU A 56 -15.40 -2.67 5.49
N ALA A 57 -16.33 -1.94 6.11
CA ALA A 57 -17.74 -1.95 5.73
C ALA A 57 -18.03 -1.16 4.44
N LYS A 58 -17.08 -0.34 3.95
CA LYS A 58 -17.24 0.39 2.70
C LYS A 58 -17.31 -0.58 1.53
N THR A 59 -18.26 -0.38 0.62
CA THR A 59 -18.30 -1.13 -0.64
C THR A 59 -17.13 -0.68 -1.53
N PRO A 60 -16.23 -1.59 -1.95
CA PRO A 60 -15.14 -1.21 -2.83
C PRO A 60 -15.66 -0.74 -4.20
N VAL A 61 -15.14 0.41 -4.65
CA VAL A 61 -15.43 0.95 -6.00
C VAL A 61 -14.40 0.51 -7.04
N VAL A 62 -13.42 -0.29 -6.62
CA VAL A 62 -12.34 -0.83 -7.44
C VAL A 62 -12.08 -2.28 -7.07
N ALA A 63 -11.85 -3.10 -8.10
CA ALA A 63 -11.26 -4.43 -7.97
C ALA A 63 -9.81 -4.41 -8.47
N ILE A 64 -8.91 -5.05 -7.72
CA ILE A 64 -7.49 -5.17 -8.06
C ILE A 64 -7.13 -6.65 -8.13
N ALA A 65 -6.64 -7.09 -9.29
CA ALA A 65 -6.01 -8.39 -9.46
C ALA A 65 -4.52 -8.16 -9.72
N SER A 66 -3.65 -8.79 -8.92
CA SER A 66 -2.22 -8.50 -8.97
C SER A 66 -1.38 -9.77 -8.81
N THR A 67 -0.32 -9.87 -9.60
CA THR A 67 0.68 -10.94 -9.54
C THR A 67 2.08 -10.34 -9.42
N MET A 68 2.96 -11.00 -8.66
CA MET A 68 4.34 -10.57 -8.48
C MET A 68 5.31 -11.66 -8.96
N LYS A 69 6.24 -11.28 -9.83
CA LYS A 69 7.37 -12.10 -10.25
C LYS A 69 8.63 -11.67 -9.52
N THR A 70 9.37 -12.62 -8.96
CA THR A 70 10.65 -12.39 -8.27
C THR A 70 11.85 -13.06 -8.94
N SER A 71 11.63 -13.82 -10.02
CA SER A 71 12.71 -14.42 -10.81
C SER A 71 13.29 -13.40 -11.79
N GLY A 72 14.56 -13.03 -11.57
CA GLY A 72 15.21 -11.95 -12.30
C GLY A 72 14.89 -10.58 -11.65
N SER A 73 14.43 -9.62 -12.47
CA SER A 73 13.93 -8.35 -11.94
C SER A 73 12.58 -8.53 -11.25
N ILE A 74 12.40 -7.88 -10.08
CA ILE A 74 11.13 -7.92 -9.38
C ILE A 74 10.14 -7.04 -10.12
N SER A 75 9.00 -7.63 -10.51
CA SER A 75 7.92 -6.93 -11.20
C SER A 75 6.56 -7.33 -10.68
N VAL A 76 5.64 -6.37 -10.70
CA VAL A 76 4.25 -6.54 -10.30
C VAL A 76 3.37 -6.19 -11.49
N SER A 77 2.56 -7.15 -11.93
CA SER A 77 1.53 -6.94 -12.95
C SER A 77 0.18 -6.82 -12.27
N THR A 78 -0.54 -5.74 -12.56
CA THR A 78 -1.79 -5.42 -11.89
C THR A 78 -2.85 -5.05 -12.91
N THR A 79 -4.03 -5.63 -12.79
CA THR A 79 -5.24 -5.16 -13.44
C THR A 79 -6.13 -4.46 -12.43
N VAL A 80 -6.47 -3.20 -12.71
CA VAL A 80 -7.40 -2.39 -11.93
C VAL A 80 -8.69 -2.27 -12.72
N THR A 81 -9.82 -2.61 -12.08
CA THR A 81 -11.16 -2.48 -12.67
C THR A 81 -11.99 -1.52 -11.83
N ASN A 82 -12.57 -0.51 -12.46
CA ASN A 82 -13.53 0.37 -11.80
C ASN A 82 -14.89 -0.34 -11.75
N THR A 83 -15.28 -0.78 -10.56
CA THR A 83 -16.57 -1.45 -10.31
C THR A 83 -17.64 -0.48 -9.81
N GLY A 84 -17.30 0.79 -9.64
CA GLY A 84 -18.22 1.85 -9.26
C GLY A 84 -19.01 2.44 -10.44
N ALA A 85 -19.95 3.32 -10.12
CA ALA A 85 -20.80 4.00 -11.10
C ALA A 85 -20.18 5.28 -11.70
N SER A 86 -19.12 5.82 -11.07
CA SER A 86 -18.47 7.07 -11.47
C SER A 86 -17.07 6.82 -12.02
N SER A 87 -16.59 7.69 -12.90
CA SER A 87 -15.20 7.65 -13.35
C SER A 87 -14.23 7.98 -12.21
N ILE A 88 -13.09 7.30 -12.21
CA ILE A 88 -11.95 7.60 -11.34
C ILE A 88 -10.97 8.44 -12.15
N SER A 89 -10.48 9.55 -11.60
CA SER A 89 -9.53 10.43 -12.27
C SER A 89 -8.37 10.81 -11.35
N ASN A 90 -7.19 11.04 -11.95
CA ASN A 90 -5.97 11.46 -11.26
C ASN A 90 -5.63 10.61 -10.03
N ALA A 91 -5.93 9.31 -10.08
CA ALA A 91 -5.56 8.37 -9.03
C ALA A 91 -4.10 7.93 -9.21
N LYS A 92 -3.51 7.36 -8.16
CA LYS A 92 -2.15 6.83 -8.17
C LYS A 92 -2.16 5.36 -7.74
N LEU A 93 -1.59 4.51 -8.58
CA LEU A 93 -1.37 3.10 -8.28
C LEU A 93 -0.01 2.94 -7.62
N TYR A 94 0.00 2.38 -6.41
CA TYR A 94 1.20 2.12 -5.63
C TYR A 94 1.45 0.63 -5.49
N VAL A 95 2.72 0.26 -5.50
CA VAL A 95 3.21 -1.07 -5.10
C VAL A 95 4.06 -0.90 -3.86
N VAL A 96 3.86 -1.77 -2.88
CA VAL A 96 4.70 -1.85 -1.68
C VAL A 96 5.28 -3.24 -1.59
N LEU A 97 6.60 -3.33 -1.63
CA LEU A 97 7.30 -4.58 -1.36
C LEU A 97 7.62 -4.67 0.12
N PHE A 98 7.36 -5.82 0.72
CA PHE A 98 7.57 -6.04 2.14
C PHE A 98 7.91 -7.48 2.44
N GLU A 99 8.48 -7.68 3.62
CA GLU A 99 8.81 -8.98 4.16
C GLU A 99 8.26 -9.14 5.57
N ASP A 100 8.00 -10.39 5.92
CA ASP A 100 7.81 -10.80 7.30
C ASP A 100 9.14 -11.37 7.82
N LEU A 101 9.72 -10.70 8.81
CA LEU A 101 10.98 -11.12 9.41
C LEU A 101 10.81 -12.03 10.62
N GLY A 102 9.57 -12.26 11.07
CA GLY A 102 9.25 -13.24 12.09
C GLY A 102 9.66 -12.86 13.52
N PHE A 103 9.92 -11.57 13.79
CA PHE A 103 10.19 -11.07 15.14
C PHE A 103 9.45 -9.75 15.42
N ASP A 104 9.36 -9.41 16.70
CA ASP A 104 8.58 -8.29 17.22
C ASP A 104 8.86 -7.00 16.43
N GLU A 105 7.77 -6.29 16.11
CA GLU A 105 7.77 -5.04 15.35
C GLU A 105 8.25 -5.14 13.88
N HIS A 106 8.49 -6.36 13.35
CA HIS A 106 9.09 -6.55 12.01
C HIS A 106 8.38 -7.61 11.14
N HIS A 107 7.08 -7.81 11.33
CA HIS A 107 6.27 -8.76 10.54
C HIS A 107 5.83 -8.25 9.16
N TYR A 108 5.90 -6.95 8.90
CA TYR A 108 5.46 -6.37 7.63
C TYR A 108 6.37 -5.22 7.18
N THR A 109 7.69 -5.41 7.32
CA THR A 109 8.69 -4.39 7.08
C THR A 109 8.78 -4.09 5.59
N VAL A 110 8.56 -2.82 5.23
CA VAL A 110 8.66 -2.36 3.85
C VAL A 110 10.12 -2.40 3.39
N ARG A 111 10.33 -2.92 2.19
CA ARG A 111 11.65 -3.04 1.54
C ARG A 111 11.82 -2.11 0.37
N ASP A 112 10.74 -1.89 -0.37
CA ASP A 112 10.73 -0.94 -1.46
C ASP A 112 9.31 -0.40 -1.70
N LEU A 113 9.26 0.77 -2.30
CA LEU A 113 8.06 1.47 -2.70
C LEU A 113 8.37 2.15 -4.05
N PRO A 114 8.28 1.40 -5.18
CA PRO A 114 8.54 1.97 -6.50
C PRO A 114 7.68 3.21 -6.78
N ALA A 115 8.14 4.05 -7.70
CA ALA A 115 7.40 5.24 -8.09
C ALA A 115 5.96 4.87 -8.54
N PRO A 116 4.93 5.58 -8.05
CA PRO A 116 3.55 5.26 -8.39
C PRO A 116 3.25 5.57 -9.86
N ILE A 117 2.32 4.83 -10.44
CA ILE A 117 1.77 5.12 -11.77
C ILE A 117 0.53 6.00 -11.62
N THR A 118 0.46 7.10 -12.38
CA THR A 118 -0.75 7.92 -12.47
C THR A 118 -1.80 7.22 -13.34
N VAL A 119 -2.97 7.00 -12.77
CA VAL A 119 -4.20 6.58 -13.47
C VAL A 119 -4.99 7.84 -13.78
N ALA A 120 -4.73 8.42 -14.96
CA ALA A 120 -5.33 9.70 -15.37
C ALA A 120 -6.86 9.63 -15.42
N GLY A 121 -7.39 8.51 -15.92
CA GLY A 121 -8.83 8.26 -16.00
C GLY A 121 -9.14 6.77 -16.12
N LEU A 122 -10.17 6.31 -15.41
CA LEU A 122 -10.73 4.97 -15.50
C LEU A 122 -12.26 5.07 -15.43
N ALA A 123 -12.92 4.90 -16.59
CA ALA A 123 -14.37 4.98 -16.69
C ALA A 123 -15.06 3.87 -15.88
N ALA A 124 -16.35 4.06 -15.54
CA ALA A 124 -17.14 3.04 -14.87
C ALA A 124 -17.17 1.74 -15.70
N GLY A 125 -16.90 0.60 -15.06
CA GLY A 125 -16.81 -0.71 -15.71
C GLY A 125 -15.52 -0.96 -16.50
N ALA A 126 -14.64 0.03 -16.66
CA ALA A 126 -13.40 -0.14 -17.41
C ALA A 126 -12.31 -0.83 -16.59
N SER A 127 -11.44 -1.56 -17.28
CA SER A 127 -10.25 -2.20 -16.71
C SER A 127 -8.99 -1.67 -17.39
N GLN A 128 -7.92 -1.51 -16.63
CA GLN A 128 -6.61 -1.15 -17.15
C GLN A 128 -5.51 -1.99 -16.48
N GLN A 129 -4.56 -2.47 -17.29
CA GLN A 129 -3.40 -3.20 -16.82
C GLN A 129 -2.19 -2.28 -16.67
N PHE A 130 -1.39 -2.55 -15.64
CA PHE A 130 -0.17 -1.84 -15.30
C PHE A 130 0.93 -2.84 -14.98
N ASN A 131 2.17 -2.45 -15.25
CA ASN A 131 3.36 -3.19 -14.84
C ASN A 131 4.30 -2.23 -14.12
N ILE A 132 4.73 -2.60 -12.92
CA ILE A 132 5.63 -1.82 -12.08
C ILE A 132 6.83 -2.70 -11.75
N SER A 133 8.03 -2.19 -12.02
CA SER A 133 9.29 -2.85 -11.66
C SER A 133 9.86 -2.22 -10.41
N SER A 134 10.50 -3.05 -9.59
CA SER A 134 11.20 -2.63 -8.38
C SER A 134 12.71 -2.65 -8.60
N ALA A 135 13.41 -1.69 -8.00
CA ALA A 135 14.87 -1.63 -7.99
C ALA A 135 15.47 -2.39 -6.80
N TYR A 136 14.64 -2.93 -5.90
CA TYR A 136 15.08 -3.77 -4.79
C TYR A 136 16.01 -4.90 -5.26
N ASN A 137 17.20 -4.94 -4.69
CA ASN A 137 18.28 -5.88 -5.01
C ASN A 137 18.66 -6.80 -3.85
N GLY A 138 17.87 -6.80 -2.78
CA GLY A 138 18.02 -7.74 -1.67
C GLY A 138 17.43 -9.12 -1.98
N THR A 139 17.38 -9.98 -0.96
CA THR A 139 16.83 -11.34 -1.09
C THR A 139 15.33 -11.30 -1.40
N SER A 140 14.86 -12.09 -2.35
CA SER A 140 13.44 -12.10 -2.77
C SER A 140 12.63 -13.29 -2.24
N ALA A 141 13.23 -14.16 -1.43
CA ALA A 141 12.62 -15.41 -0.96
C ALA A 141 11.31 -15.18 -0.18
N ASN A 142 11.34 -14.21 0.74
CA ASN A 142 10.21 -13.89 1.64
C ASN A 142 9.45 -12.63 1.22
N LEU A 143 9.81 -12.05 0.08
CA LEU A 143 9.20 -10.83 -0.42
C LEU A 143 7.75 -11.09 -0.83
N LYS A 144 6.89 -10.14 -0.46
CA LYS A 144 5.49 -10.04 -0.82
C LYS A 144 5.24 -8.62 -1.36
N ALA A 145 4.12 -8.45 -2.08
CA ALA A 145 3.70 -7.15 -2.56
C ALA A 145 2.24 -6.86 -2.19
N VAL A 146 1.97 -5.64 -1.75
CA VAL A 146 0.62 -5.06 -1.73
C VAL A 146 0.54 -4.03 -2.83
N VAL A 147 -0.57 -4.03 -3.55
CA VAL A 147 -0.92 -2.99 -4.51
C VAL A 147 -2.13 -2.24 -4.00
N TYR A 148 -2.12 -0.91 -4.10
CA TYR A 148 -3.28 -0.10 -3.75
C TYR A 148 -3.47 1.07 -4.70
N LEU A 149 -4.73 1.43 -4.92
CA LEU A 149 -5.10 2.61 -5.70
C LEU A 149 -5.52 3.73 -4.75
N LYS A 150 -4.82 4.86 -4.80
CA LYS A 150 -5.10 6.07 -4.01
C LYS A 150 -5.76 7.12 -4.90
N ALA A 151 -6.94 7.59 -4.55
CA ALA A 151 -7.64 8.66 -5.23
C ALA A 151 -6.92 10.01 -5.06
N ALA A 152 -7.28 10.99 -5.89
CA ALA A 152 -6.68 12.33 -5.86
C ALA A 152 -6.88 13.06 -4.51
N ASN A 153 -7.96 12.75 -3.78
CA ASN A 153 -8.23 13.27 -2.44
C ASN A 153 -7.40 12.59 -1.32
N GLY A 154 -6.60 11.59 -1.67
CA GLY A 154 -5.76 10.84 -0.73
C GLY A 154 -6.37 9.55 -0.19
N GLU A 155 -7.64 9.26 -0.45
CA GLU A 155 -8.28 8.02 0.01
C GLU A 155 -7.73 6.79 -0.74
N VAL A 156 -7.45 5.71 -0.03
CA VAL A 156 -7.19 4.41 -0.65
C VAL A 156 -8.53 3.76 -1.03
N LEU A 157 -8.76 3.59 -2.34
CA LEU A 157 -10.01 3.05 -2.88
C LEU A 157 -10.09 1.52 -2.78
N GLN A 158 -8.94 0.85 -2.88
CA GLN A 158 -8.80 -0.59 -2.69
C GLN A 158 -7.32 -0.94 -2.51
N ALA A 159 -7.05 -2.02 -1.78
CA ALA A 159 -5.74 -2.68 -1.73
C ALA A 159 -5.88 -4.19 -1.97
N ALA A 160 -4.86 -4.81 -2.57
CA ALA A 160 -4.79 -6.25 -2.78
C ALA A 160 -3.36 -6.77 -2.57
N LEU A 161 -3.24 -7.96 -1.98
CA LEU A 161 -1.99 -8.70 -1.98
C LEU A 161 -1.76 -9.29 -3.38
N SER A 162 -0.54 -9.15 -3.89
CA SER A 162 -0.14 -9.82 -5.12
C SER A 162 0.05 -11.32 -4.85
N SER A 163 -0.53 -12.17 -5.69
CA SER A 163 -0.20 -13.59 -5.68
C SER A 163 1.19 -13.83 -6.28
N LYS A 164 1.82 -14.95 -5.91
CA LYS A 164 2.94 -15.48 -6.68
C LYS A 164 2.36 -16.27 -7.87
N PRO A 165 2.94 -16.16 -9.08
CA PRO A 165 2.52 -16.94 -10.24
C PRO A 165 2.70 -18.43 -10.02
#